data_AF-A0A9D1UTH0-F1
#
_entry.id   AF-A0A9D1UTH0-F1
#
_cell.length_a   1.000
_cell.length_b   1.000
_cell.length_c   1.000
_cell.angle_alpha   90.00
_cell.angle_beta   90.00
_cell.angle_gamma   90.00
#
_symmetry.space_group_name_H-M   'P 1'
#
loop_
_entity.id
_entity.type
_entity.pdbx_description
1 polymer ?
#
loop_
_entity_poly.entity_id
_entity_poly.type
_entity_poly.pdbx_seq_one_letter_code
_entity_poly.pdbx_strand_id
1 'polypeptide(L)' 'PHSPATNEVFEQSLSFTDGYLHPGENPGLGVEFNTEAAQKYPYQQAYLPYNRLADGTIHDW' A
#
# COMPACT_ATOMS: atom_id res chain seq x y z
N PRO A 1 9.78 3.98 0.24
CA PRO A 1 8.82 5.09 0.42
C PRO A 1 7.56 4.90 -0.45
N HIS A 2 6.40 5.29 0.08
CA HIS A 2 5.12 5.20 -0.65
C HIS A 2 5.02 6.24 -1.77
N SER A 3 4.05 6.02 -2.67
CA SER A 3 3.76 6.98 -3.74
C SER A 3 3.16 8.29 -3.18
N PRO A 4 3.31 9.44 -3.86
CA PRO A 4 2.64 10.68 -3.47
C PRO A 4 1.12 10.53 -3.30
N ALA A 5 0.46 9.80 -4.20
CA ALA A 5 -0.99 9.56 -4.12
C ALA A 5 -1.39 8.76 -2.87
N THR A 6 -0.58 7.76 -2.49
CA THR A 6 -0.80 7.01 -1.24
C THR A 6 -0.69 7.93 -0.03
N ASN A 7 0.32 8.80 0.01
CA ASN A 7 0.53 9.73 1.12
C ASN A 7 -0.47 10.89 1.16
N GLU A 8 -1.17 11.17 0.05
CA GLU A 8 -2.28 12.14 0.01
C GLU A 8 -3.53 11.57 0.70
N VAL A 9 -3.77 10.25 0.56
CA VAL A 9 -4.95 9.57 1.11
C VAL A 9 -4.70 9.04 2.52
N PHE A 10 -3.48 8.59 2.80
CA PHE A 10 -3.06 8.08 4.10
C PHE A 10 -1.92 8.95 4.62
N GLU A 11 -2.27 9.90 5.49
CA GLU A 11 -1.30 10.69 6.24
C GLU A 11 -0.65 9.77 7.27
N GLN A 12 0.68 9.70 7.32
CA GLN A 12 1.40 8.72 8.15
C GLN A 12 2.68 9.30 8.77
N SER A 13 3.05 8.79 9.95
CA SER A 13 4.31 9.15 10.64
C SER A 13 5.50 8.24 10.34
N LEU A 14 5.31 7.22 9.49
CA LEU A 14 6.35 6.26 9.13
C LEU A 14 7.54 6.95 8.44
N SER A 15 8.76 6.75 8.95
CA SER A 15 10.00 7.20 8.31
C SER A 15 10.86 6.01 7.88
N PHE A 16 11.65 6.21 6.82
CA PHE A 16 12.60 5.22 6.32
C PHE A 16 14.01 5.82 6.35
N THR A 17 14.84 5.31 7.24
CA THR A 17 16.20 5.83 7.49
C THR A 17 17.16 4.65 7.63
N ASP A 18 18.29 4.70 6.93
CA ASP A 18 19.35 3.69 6.99
C ASP A 18 18.91 2.23 6.74
N GLY A 19 17.87 2.04 5.91
CA GLY A 19 17.33 0.71 5.59
C GLY A 19 16.26 0.21 6.57
N TYR A 20 15.92 1.00 7.60
CA TYR A 20 14.94 0.65 8.61
C TYR A 20 13.68 1.51 8.52
N LEU A 21 12.56 0.92 8.90
CA LEU A 21 11.30 1.64 9.10
C LEU A 21 11.14 1.98 10.58
N HIS A 22 10.79 3.23 10.86
CA HIS A 22 10.39 3.68 12.19
C HIS A 22 8.93 4.13 12.15
N PRO A 23 8.04 3.65 13.05
CA PRO A 23 6.61 3.92 12.98
C PRO A 23 6.25 5.40 13.24
N GLY A 24 7.13 6.12 13.92
CA GLY A 24 6.90 7.47 14.43
C GLY A 24 6.44 7.44 15.88
N GLU A 25 6.16 8.63 16.42
CA GLU A 25 5.84 8.83 17.85
C GLU A 25 4.39 9.30 18.07
N ASN A 26 3.60 9.40 16.98
CA ASN A 26 2.20 9.80 17.08
C ASN A 26 1.40 8.72 17.84
N PRO A 27 0.46 9.11 18.72
CA PRO A 27 -0.39 8.15 19.42
C PRO A 27 -1.16 7.22 18.47
N GLY A 28 -1.39 5.98 18.90
CA GLY A 28 -2.07 4.98 18.07
C GLY A 28 -1.16 4.41 17.00
N LEU A 29 -1.68 4.17 15.79
CA LEU A 29 -0.89 3.64 14.67
C LEU A 29 -0.13 4.75 13.91
N GLY A 30 -0.37 6.02 14.23
CA GLY A 30 0.25 7.15 13.52
C GLY A 30 -0.16 7.26 12.05
N VAL A 31 -1.39 6.87 11.72
CA VAL A 31 -1.96 6.95 10.36
C VAL A 31 -3.38 7.48 10.41
N GLU A 32 -3.67 8.48 9.58
CA GLU A 32 -4.99 9.07 9.39
C GLU A 32 -5.47 8.93 7.93
N PHE A 33 -6.78 8.69 7.74
CA PHE A 33 -7.38 8.54 6.41
C PHE A 33 -8.06 9.84 5.96
N ASN A 34 -7.60 10.41 4.85
CA ASN A 34 -8.15 11.61 4.25
C ASN A 34 -9.28 11.25 3.26
N THR A 35 -10.53 11.35 3.75
CA THR A 35 -11.73 10.99 2.96
C THR A 35 -11.94 11.87 1.72
N GLU A 36 -11.55 13.14 1.75
CA GLU A 36 -11.71 14.06 0.62
C GLU A 36 -10.71 13.75 -0.49
N ALA A 37 -9.45 13.48 -0.13
CA ALA A 37 -8.43 13.05 -1.09
C ALA A 37 -8.79 11.70 -1.74
N ALA A 38 -9.33 10.76 -0.96
CA ALA A 38 -9.72 9.44 -1.44
C ALA A 38 -10.78 9.48 -2.55
N GLN A 39 -11.67 10.48 -2.57
CA GLN A 39 -12.73 10.62 -3.58
C GLN A 39 -12.19 10.78 -5.00
N LYS A 40 -10.94 11.25 -5.16
CA LYS A 40 -10.27 11.39 -6.46
C LYS A 40 -9.92 10.05 -7.11
N TYR A 41 -9.89 8.97 -6.32
CA TYR A 41 -9.38 7.66 -6.71
C TYR A 41 -10.48 6.59 -6.60
N PRO A 42 -11.40 6.50 -7.60
CA PRO A 42 -12.46 5.49 -7.57
C PRO A 42 -11.87 4.08 -7.60
N TYR A 43 -12.61 3.13 -7.03
CA TYR A 43 -12.22 1.72 -7.04
C TYR A 43 -11.96 1.24 -8.47
N GLN A 44 -10.80 0.59 -8.66
CA GLN A 44 -10.46 -0.10 -9.88
C GLN A 44 -10.15 -1.56 -9.55
N GLN A 45 -10.85 -2.47 -10.23
CA GLN A 45 -10.62 -3.90 -10.06
C GLN A 45 -9.22 -4.28 -10.56
N ALA A 46 -8.48 -5.00 -9.74
CA ALA A 46 -7.18 -5.56 -10.07
C ALA A 46 -7.07 -6.97 -9.51
N TYR A 47 -6.48 -7.88 -10.29
CA TYR A 47 -6.23 -9.26 -9.87
C TYR A 47 -4.73 -9.49 -9.73
N LEU A 48 -4.34 -10.27 -8.73
CA LEU A 48 -3.02 -10.89 -8.75
C LEU A 48 -2.95 -11.85 -9.95
N PRO A 49 -1.78 -12.01 -10.57
CA PRO A 49 -1.61 -13.07 -11.55
C PRO A 49 -1.74 -14.44 -10.89
N TYR A 50 -1.94 -15.46 -11.70
CA TYR A 50 -1.84 -16.85 -11.30
C TYR A 50 -0.77 -17.52 -12.16
N ASN A 51 -0.23 -18.64 -11.70
CA ASN A 51 0.85 -19.34 -12.39
C ASN A 51 0.39 -20.71 -12.90
N ARG A 52 1.03 -21.17 -13.98
CA ARG A 52 0.84 -22.50 -14.55
C ARG A 52 2.19 -23.07 -14.96
N LEU A 53 2.35 -24.38 -14.77
CA LEU A 53 3.46 -25.13 -15.36
C LEU A 53 3.30 -25.20 -16.89
N ALA A 54 4.35 -25.63 -17.58
CA ALA A 54 4.34 -25.75 -19.04
C ALA A 54 3.26 -26.72 -19.57
N ASP A 55 2.80 -27.67 -18.75
CA ASP A 55 1.71 -28.60 -19.08
C ASP A 55 0.31 -28.05 -18.75
N GLY A 56 0.23 -26.82 -18.21
CA GLY A 56 -1.02 -26.15 -17.86
C GLY A 56 -1.51 -26.40 -16.42
N THR A 57 -0.84 -27.24 -15.63
CA THR A 57 -1.17 -27.47 -14.21
C THR A 57 -1.10 -26.16 -13.42
N ILE A 58 -2.12 -25.89 -12.60
CA ILE A 58 -2.12 -24.74 -11.69
C ILE A 58 -0.95 -24.86 -10.72
N HIS A 59 -0.22 -23.77 -10.55
CA HIS A 59 0.91 -23.71 -9.63
C HIS A 59 0.87 -22.44 -8.80
N ASP A 60 1.66 -22.44 -7.74
CA ASP A 60 1.86 -21.27 -6.89
C ASP A 60 2.45 -20.14 -7.74
N TRP A 61 1.84 -18.96 -7.61
CA TRP A 61 2.33 -17.72 -8.21
C TRP A 61 3.44 -17.12 -7.35
#